data_AF-A0A972ZQ99-F1
#
_entry.id   AF-A0A972ZQ99-F1
#
_cell.length_a   1.000
_cell.length_b   1.000
_cell.length_c   1.000
_cell.angle_alpha   90.00
_cell.angle_beta   90.00
_cell.angle_gamma   90.00
#
_symmetry.space_group_name_H-M   'P 1'
#
loop_
_entity.id
_entity.type
_entity.pdbx_description
1 polymer ?
#
loop_
_entity_poly.entity_id
_entity_poly.type
_entity_poly.pdbx_seq_one_letter_code
_entity_poly.pdbx_strand_id
1 'polypeptide(L)'
;MNLEFVRIEEANDLLNQLIEHHPNAIFVANPDFKIEYFNKSFLKLTKREKHKILGKEFCEVLGCTYRGNVVDIENKFCTRCRMRELLSGANVADLDLIRDFKIHNKTITKHLRFTTNQIVMKGKKLRFVEVEDKSQKH
;
A
#
# COMPACT_ATOMS: atom_id res chain seq x y z
N MET A 1 4.81 -33.92 -20.12
CA MET A 1 4.56 -33.08 -18.93
C MET A 1 5.91 -32.54 -18.47
N ASN A 2 6.20 -31.26 -18.71
CA ASN A 2 7.51 -30.67 -18.39
C ASN A 2 7.55 -30.32 -16.90
N LEU A 3 8.39 -31.02 -16.13
CA LEU A 3 8.58 -30.82 -14.69
C LEU A 3 8.93 -29.37 -14.31
N GLU A 4 9.52 -28.60 -15.23
CA GLU A 4 9.82 -27.18 -15.04
C GLU A 4 8.57 -26.30 -14.94
N PHE A 5 7.53 -26.57 -15.72
CA PHE A 5 6.27 -25.81 -15.66
C PHE A 5 5.56 -26.02 -14.33
N VAL A 6 5.49 -27.27 -13.86
CA VAL A 6 4.87 -27.64 -12.58
C VAL A 6 5.56 -26.91 -11.41
N ARG A 7 6.90 -26.88 -11.41
CA ARG A 7 7.66 -26.17 -10.37
C ARG A 7 7.41 -24.66 -10.35
N ILE A 8 7.23 -24.04 -11.52
CA ILE A 8 6.93 -22.59 -11.62
C ILE A 8 5.53 -22.30 -11.08
N GLU A 9 4.54 -23.11 -11.44
CA GLU A 9 3.17 -22.98 -10.95
C GLU A 9 3.10 -23.15 -9.43
N GLU A 10 3.71 -24.21 -8.90
CA GLU A 10 3.76 -24.47 -7.45
C GLU A 10 4.44 -23.32 -6.67
N ALA A 11 5.56 -22.80 -7.18
CA ALA A 11 6.25 -21.68 -6.56
C ALA A 11 5.43 -20.38 -6.59
N ASN A 12 4.76 -20.11 -7.72
CA ASN A 12 3.88 -18.94 -7.85
C ASN A 12 2.66 -19.05 -6.93
N ASP A 13 2.07 -20.23 -6.83
CA ASP A 13 0.91 -20.47 -5.95
C ASP A 13 1.29 -20.30 -4.48
N LEU A 14 2.44 -20.83 -4.06
CA LEU A 14 2.94 -20.63 -2.71
C LEU A 14 3.17 -19.14 -2.41
N LEU A 15 3.83 -18.40 -3.31
CA LEU A 15 4.07 -16.96 -3.15
C LEU A 15 2.76 -16.17 -3.07
N ASN A 16 1.79 -16.49 -3.93
CA ASN A 16 0.48 -15.87 -3.91
C ASN A 16 -0.23 -16.12 -2.57
N GLN A 17 -0.20 -17.35 -2.06
CA GLN A 17 -0.80 -17.68 -0.76
C GLN A 17 -0.12 -16.92 0.38
N LEU A 18 1.21 -16.85 0.41
CA LEU A 18 1.95 -16.13 1.44
C LEU A 18 1.59 -14.64 1.45
N ILE A 19 1.48 -14.00 0.28
CA ILE A 19 1.15 -12.58 0.17
C ILE A 19 -0.32 -12.31 0.52
N GLU A 20 -1.25 -13.11 -0.01
CA GLU A 20 -2.70 -12.91 0.17
C GLU A 20 -3.17 -13.19 1.60
N HIS A 21 -2.49 -14.08 2.31
CA HIS A 21 -2.78 -14.42 3.70
C HIS A 21 -1.91 -13.67 4.72
N HIS A 22 -1.01 -12.80 4.27
CA HIS A 22 -0.19 -11.99 5.16
C HIS A 22 -1.07 -11.12 6.10
N PRO A 23 -0.80 -11.08 7.42
CA PRO A 23 -1.64 -10.35 8.37
C PRO A 23 -1.64 -8.83 8.12
N ASN A 24 -0.49 -8.29 7.72
CA ASN A 24 -0.35 -6.88 7.38
C ASN A 24 -0.80 -6.59 5.95
N ALA A 25 -1.26 -5.36 5.74
CA ALA A 25 -1.65 -4.88 4.43
C ALA A 25 -0.40 -4.66 3.57
N ILE A 26 -0.39 -5.19 2.35
CA ILE A 26 0.73 -5.08 1.43
C ILE A 26 0.26 -4.40 0.15
N PHE A 27 1.06 -3.46 -0.36
CA PHE A 27 0.92 -2.96 -1.73
C PHE A 27 2.27 -2.74 -2.39
N VAL A 28 2.27 -2.72 -3.72
CA VAL A 28 3.44 -2.38 -4.53
C VAL A 28 3.13 -1.13 -5.33
N ALA A 29 3.99 -0.12 -5.21
CA ALA A 29 3.90 1.11 -5.98
C ALA A 29 4.97 1.17 -7.07
N ASN A 30 4.62 1.78 -8.20
CA ASN A 30 5.57 2.08 -9.27
C ASN A 30 6.29 3.42 -9.02
N PRO A 31 7.26 3.81 -9.88
CA PRO A 31 7.99 5.07 -9.72
C PRO A 31 7.12 6.33 -9.70
N ASP A 32 5.92 6.26 -10.27
CA ASP A 32 4.92 7.34 -10.28
C ASP A 32 4.00 7.29 -9.03
N PHE A 33 4.37 6.48 -8.03
CA PHE A 33 3.66 6.26 -6.76
C PHE A 33 2.29 5.60 -6.90
N LYS A 34 1.96 5.07 -8.08
CA LYS A 34 0.68 4.40 -8.34
C LYS A 34 0.76 2.94 -7.92
N ILE A 35 -0.32 2.44 -7.31
CA ILE A 35 -0.43 1.06 -6.85
C ILE A 35 -0.61 0.12 -8.06
N GLU A 36 0.29 -0.84 -8.20
CA GLU A 36 0.24 -1.89 -9.24
C GLU A 36 -0.22 -3.25 -8.67
N TYR A 37 0.09 -3.53 -7.41
CA TYR A 37 -0.30 -4.76 -6.72
C TYR A 37 -0.69 -4.48 -5.28
N PHE A 38 -1.55 -5.34 -4.71
CA PHE A 38 -1.91 -5.29 -3.30
C PHE A 38 -2.52 -6.63 -2.87
N ASN A 39 -2.46 -6.93 -1.57
CA ASN A 39 -3.03 -8.14 -1.00
C ASN A 39 -4.45 -7.92 -0.41
N LYS A 40 -5.11 -9.01 -0.03
CA LYS A 40 -6.43 -8.98 0.62
C LYS A 40 -6.46 -8.15 1.90
N SER A 41 -5.38 -8.12 2.69
CA SER A 41 -5.32 -7.32 3.91
C SER A 41 -5.35 -5.81 3.61
N PHE A 42 -4.73 -5.36 2.50
CA PHE A 42 -4.83 -3.98 2.02
C PHE A 42 -6.24 -3.63 1.54
N LEU A 43 -6.93 -4.56 0.88
CA LEU A 43 -8.35 -4.39 0.51
C LEU A 43 -9.23 -4.19 1.75
N LYS A 44 -9.01 -4.98 2.82
CA LYS A 44 -9.73 -4.85 4.09
C LYS A 44 -9.42 -3.53 4.80
N LEU A 45 -8.15 -3.11 4.82
CA LEU A 45 -7.71 -1.86 5.43
C LEU A 45 -8.41 -0.65 4.78
N THR A 46 -8.42 -0.63 3.45
CA THR A 46 -8.96 0.49 2.67
C THR A 46 -10.48 0.48 2.59
N LYS A 47 -11.13 -0.68 2.74
CA LYS A 47 -12.57 -0.89 2.50
C LYS A 47 -13.03 -0.32 1.15
N ARG A 48 -12.17 -0.40 0.15
CA ARG A 48 -12.44 0.02 -1.24
C ARG A 48 -12.67 -1.20 -2.11
N GLU A 49 -13.29 -0.98 -3.26
CA GLU A 49 -13.38 -2.00 -4.31
C GLU A 49 -12.08 -2.07 -5.08
N LYS A 50 -11.69 -3.27 -5.57
CA LYS A 50 -10.42 -3.50 -6.28
C LYS A 50 -10.16 -2.53 -7.43
N HIS A 51 -11.18 -2.22 -8.23
CA HIS A 51 -11.06 -1.30 -9.37
C HIS A 51 -10.81 0.16 -8.96
N LYS A 52 -11.02 0.52 -7.69
CA LYS A 52 -10.74 1.86 -7.14
C LYS A 52 -9.33 1.97 -6.52
N ILE A 53 -8.53 0.90 -6.56
CA ILE A 53 -7.19 0.85 -5.95
C ILE A 53 -6.09 0.93 -7.01
N LEU A 54 -6.17 0.11 -8.05
CA LEU A 54 -5.12 0.03 -9.08
C LEU A 54 -4.95 1.36 -9.82
N GLY A 55 -3.70 1.76 -10.06
CA GLY A 55 -3.37 3.00 -10.75
C GLY A 55 -3.59 4.27 -9.92
N LYS A 56 -3.97 4.14 -8.63
CA LYS A 56 -4.16 5.25 -7.69
C LYS A 56 -3.01 5.36 -6.71
N GLU A 57 -2.84 6.53 -6.12
CA GLU A 57 -1.90 6.72 -5.02
C GLU A 57 -2.51 6.27 -3.70
N PHE A 58 -1.68 5.84 -2.76
CA PHE A 58 -2.12 5.43 -1.42
C PHE A 58 -3.05 6.45 -0.76
N CYS A 59 -2.71 7.75 -0.83
CA CYS A 59 -3.50 8.81 -0.24
C CYS A 59 -4.91 8.96 -0.84
N GLU A 60 -5.04 8.74 -2.15
CA GLU A 60 -6.34 8.73 -2.85
C GLU A 60 -7.19 7.54 -2.38
N VAL A 61 -6.56 6.38 -2.25
CA VAL A 61 -7.24 5.13 -1.89
C VAL A 61 -7.75 5.16 -0.45
N LEU A 62 -6.87 5.49 0.49
CA LEU A 62 -7.20 5.49 1.92
C LEU A 62 -8.00 6.73 2.34
N GLY A 63 -7.98 7.80 1.54
CA GLY A 63 -8.71 9.03 1.82
C GLY A 63 -8.09 9.81 2.97
N CYS A 64 -6.77 10.03 2.91
CA CYS A 64 -6.06 10.87 3.87
C CYS A 64 -6.78 12.21 4.04
N THR A 65 -6.92 12.68 5.29
CA THR A 65 -7.48 14.01 5.54
C THR A 65 -6.45 14.98 6.10
N TYR A 66 -6.65 16.27 5.82
CA TYR A 66 -5.90 17.37 6.40
C TYR A 66 -6.87 18.49 6.77
N ARG A 67 -6.92 18.86 8.06
CA ARG A 67 -7.88 19.83 8.61
C ARG A 67 -9.34 19.50 8.23
N GLY A 68 -9.69 18.22 8.21
CA GLY A 68 -11.04 17.74 7.87
C GLY A 68 -11.32 17.58 6.37
N ASN A 69 -10.45 18.07 5.49
CA ASN A 69 -10.61 17.94 4.03
C ASN A 69 -9.87 16.72 3.50
N VAL A 70 -10.43 16.03 2.51
CA VAL A 70 -9.75 14.93 1.82
C VAL A 70 -8.57 15.49 1.04
N VAL A 71 -7.44 14.79 1.13
CA VAL A 71 -6.23 15.07 0.38
C VAL A 71 -6.23 14.23 -0.87
N ASP A 72 -6.22 14.90 -2.01
CA ASP A 72 -6.23 14.31 -3.34
C ASP A 72 -5.24 15.05 -4.26
N ILE A 73 -5.31 14.73 -5.55
CA ILE A 73 -4.47 15.33 -6.58
C ILE A 73 -4.72 16.83 -6.72
N GLU A 74 -5.97 17.29 -6.54
CA GLU A 74 -6.34 18.70 -6.65
C GLU A 74 -5.69 19.53 -5.53
N ASN A 75 -5.63 18.97 -4.33
CA ASN A 75 -4.97 19.58 -3.17
C ASN A 75 -3.45 19.30 -3.11
N LYS A 76 -2.84 18.92 -4.25
CA LYS A 76 -1.40 18.64 -4.41
C LYS A 76 -0.84 17.57 -3.48
N PHE A 77 -1.67 16.61 -3.05
CA PHE A 77 -1.32 15.64 -2.02
C PHE A 77 -0.80 16.26 -0.72
N CYS A 78 -0.70 15.47 0.35
CA CYS A 78 -0.37 16.04 1.65
C CYS A 78 1.12 16.40 1.68
N THR A 79 1.45 17.70 1.66
CA THR A 79 2.83 18.22 1.80
C THR A 79 3.46 17.88 3.14
N ARG A 80 2.67 17.47 4.15
CA ARG A 80 3.14 16.96 5.44
C ARG A 80 3.26 15.45 5.52
N CYS A 81 2.85 14.72 4.49
CA CYS A 81 2.96 13.27 4.47
C CYS A 81 4.25 12.90 3.74
N ARG A 82 5.19 12.29 4.46
CA ARG A 82 6.46 11.82 3.89
C ARG A 82 6.31 10.56 3.02
N MET A 83 5.09 10.24 2.57
CA MET A 83 4.80 9.05 1.77
C MET A 83 5.57 9.08 0.44
N ARG A 84 5.61 10.22 -0.26
CA ARG A 84 6.38 10.33 -1.51
C ARG A 84 7.87 10.17 -1.27
N GLU A 85 8.41 10.73 -0.18
CA GLU A 85 9.80 10.51 0.23
C GLU A 85 10.08 9.02 0.50
N LEU A 86 9.21 8.36 1.28
CA LEU A 86 9.27 6.93 1.58
C LEU A 86 9.25 6.07 0.31
N LEU A 87 8.32 6.36 -0.61
CA LEU A 87 8.15 5.60 -1.84
C LEU A 87 9.27 5.85 -2.85
N SER A 88 9.80 7.08 -2.91
CA SER A 88 10.95 7.42 -3.77
C SER A 88 12.26 6.78 -3.29
N GLY A 89 12.33 6.40 -2.02
CA GLY A 89 13.52 5.83 -1.39
C GLY A 89 14.67 6.80 -1.19
N ALA A 90 14.38 8.10 -1.13
CA ALA A 90 15.39 9.13 -0.88
C ALA A 90 16.03 8.98 0.50
N ASN A 91 15.24 9.06 1.59
CA ASN A 91 15.78 9.27 2.94
C ASN A 91 14.99 8.58 4.07
N VAL A 92 14.04 7.72 3.74
CA VAL A 92 13.10 7.13 4.72
C VAL A 92 12.89 5.66 4.40
N ALA A 93 13.20 4.79 5.38
CA ALA A 93 12.96 3.35 5.28
C ALA A 93 11.57 2.97 5.80
N ASP A 94 11.10 3.67 6.83
CA ASP A 94 9.80 3.49 7.45
C ASP A 94 9.13 4.82 7.87
N LEU A 95 7.81 4.80 8.01
CA LEU A 95 7.00 5.97 8.34
C LEU A 95 5.88 5.54 9.29
N ASP A 96 5.81 6.12 10.48
CA ASP A 96 4.60 6.04 11.32
C ASP A 96 3.71 7.26 11.03
N LEU A 97 2.41 7.01 10.88
CA LEU A 97 1.42 8.02 10.58
C LEU A 97 0.16 7.80 11.44
N ILE A 98 -0.12 8.78 12.30
CA ILE A 98 -1.34 8.84 13.11
C ILE A 98 -2.21 9.97 12.57
N ARG A 99 -3.28 9.64 11.84
CA ARG A 99 -4.17 10.63 11.20
C ARG A 99 -5.58 10.09 10.98
N ASP A 100 -6.46 11.02 10.65
CA ASP A 100 -7.82 10.75 10.23
C ASP A 100 -7.91 10.42 8.74
N PHE A 101 -8.65 9.37 8.45
CA PHE A 101 -8.91 8.87 7.10
C PHE A 101 -10.41 8.77 6.84
N LYS A 102 -10.84 9.17 5.63
CA LYS A 102 -12.23 9.03 5.19
C LYS A 102 -12.44 7.67 4.54
N ILE A 103 -12.69 6.66 5.36
CA ILE A 103 -12.91 5.27 4.94
C ILE A 103 -14.41 4.99 4.98
N HIS A 104 -15.00 4.65 3.81
CA HIS A 104 -16.43 4.31 3.70
C HIS A 104 -17.37 5.41 4.26
N ASN A 105 -17.08 6.68 3.91
CA ASN A 105 -17.76 7.90 4.40
C ASN A 105 -17.70 8.14 5.91
N LYS A 106 -16.89 7.38 6.65
CA LYS A 106 -16.60 7.63 8.06
C LYS A 106 -15.18 8.16 8.21
N THR A 107 -15.01 9.16 9.06
CA THR A 107 -13.69 9.61 9.50
C THR A 107 -13.21 8.67 10.59
N ILE A 108 -12.09 8.00 10.37
CA ILE A 108 -11.51 7.03 11.30
C ILE A 108 -10.05 7.42 11.52
N THR A 109 -9.67 7.63 12.78
CA THR A 109 -8.27 7.81 13.15
C THR A 109 -7.55 6.46 13.06
N LYS A 110 -6.43 6.41 12.35
CA LYS A 110 -5.58 5.23 12.26
C LYS A 110 -4.15 5.56 12.65
N HIS A 111 -3.49 4.60 13.30
CA HIS A 111 -2.05 4.57 13.51
C HIS A 111 -1.45 3.52 12.57
N LEU A 112 -0.87 3.98 11.47
CA LEU A 112 -0.32 3.12 10.43
C LEU A 112 1.20 3.24 10.40
N ARG A 113 1.91 2.12 10.50
CA ARG A 113 3.34 2.04 10.21
C ARG A 113 3.54 1.51 8.80
N PHE A 114 4.34 2.20 8.01
CA PHE A 114 4.73 1.82 6.68
C PHE A 114 6.20 1.40 6.70
N THR A 115 6.51 0.23 6.16
CA THR A 115 7.88 -0.23 5.90
C THR A 115 8.03 -0.47 4.42
N THR A 116 9.18 -0.11 3.84
CA THR A 116 9.39 -0.23 2.40
C THR A 116 10.66 -0.94 2.02
N ASN A 117 10.57 -1.73 0.95
CA ASN A 117 11.71 -2.37 0.29
C ASN A 117 11.66 -2.07 -1.21
N GLN A 118 12.82 -1.92 -1.83
CA GLN A 118 12.89 -1.85 -3.29
C GLN A 118 12.89 -3.26 -3.87
N ILE A 119 12.07 -3.48 -4.90
CA ILE A 119 12.09 -4.71 -5.70
C ILE A 119 12.28 -4.35 -7.18
N VAL A 120 12.79 -5.28 -7.96
CA VAL A 120 12.95 -5.11 -9.41
C VAL A 120 12.19 -6.23 -10.11
N MET A 121 11.25 -5.86 -10.98
CA MET A 121 10.48 -6.81 -11.78
C MET A 121 10.56 -6.41 -13.25
N LYS A 122 11.06 -7.32 -14.10
CA LYS A 122 11.24 -7.07 -15.56
C LYS A 122 11.99 -5.74 -15.85
N GLY A 123 13.03 -5.45 -15.06
CA GLY A 123 13.81 -4.21 -15.17
C GLY A 123 13.16 -2.95 -14.60
N LYS A 124 11.89 -3.00 -14.17
CA LYS A 124 11.22 -1.88 -13.52
C LYS A 124 11.51 -1.88 -12.01
N LYS A 125 11.97 -0.75 -11.48
CA LYS A 125 12.11 -0.53 -10.04
C LYS A 125 10.73 -0.26 -9.45
N LEU A 126 10.35 -1.05 -8.46
CA LEU A 126 9.09 -0.94 -7.75
C LEU A 126 9.36 -0.82 -6.25
N ARG A 127 8.37 -0.32 -5.53
CA ARG A 127 8.40 -0.20 -4.08
C ARG A 127 7.41 -1.18 -3.46
N PHE A 128 7.93 -2.19 -2.78
CA PHE A 128 7.14 -3.03 -1.91
C PHE A 128 6.87 -2.27 -0.61
N VAL A 129 5.62 -2.22 -0.19
CA VAL A 129 5.18 -1.50 1.01
C VAL A 129 4.33 -2.43 1.86
N GLU A 130 4.75 -2.58 3.11
CA GLU A 130 3.95 -3.22 4.14
C GLU A 130 3.38 -2.14 5.07
N VAL A 131 2.12 -2.31 5.44
CA VAL A 131 1.35 -1.40 6.28
C VAL A 131 0.83 -2.17 7.48
N GLU A 132 1.38 -1.87 8.65
CA GLU A 132 0.92 -2.36 9.93
C GLU A 132 -0.10 -1.37 10.52
N ASP A 133 -1.31 -1.84 10.81
CA ASP A 133 -2.34 -1.06 11.51
C ASP A 133 -2.24 -1.29 13.02
N LYS A 134 -1.67 -0.32 13.73
CA LYS A 134 -1.48 -0.33 15.19
C LYS A 134 -2.66 0.27 15.97
N SER A 135 -3.77 0.62 15.30
CA SER A 135 -4.86 1.39 15.92
C SER A 135 -5.61 0.66 17.05
N GLN A 136 -5.38 -0.64 17.24
CA GLN A 136 -6.02 -1.46 18.29
C GLN A 136 -5.02 -2.20 19.19
N LYS A 137 -3.71 -1.96 19.08
CA LYS A 137 -2.73 -2.55 20.00
C LYS A 137 -2.73 -1.77 21.31
N HIS A 138 -3.54 -2.24 22.26
CA HIS A 138 -3.37 -2.00 23.71
C HIS A 138 -2.56 -3.14 24.31
#